data_AF-A0A0F2PBZ8-F1
#
_entry.id   AF-A0A0F2PBZ8-F1
#
_cell.length_a   1.000
_cell.length_b   1.000
_cell.length_c   1.000
_cell.angle_alpha   90.00
_cell.angle_beta   90.00
_cell.angle_gamma   90.00
#
_symmetry.space_group_name_H-M   'P 1'
#
loop_
_entity.id
_entity.type
_entity.pdbx_description
1 polymer ?
#
loop_
_entity_poly.entity_id
_entity_poly.type
_entity_poly.pdbx_seq_one_letter_code
_entity_poly.pdbx_strand_id
1 'polypeptide(L)'
;MALTRFRTKTAPRHKKTNINESFYLWELLKSYFVTYESIKTWEDYAEDTQLNDFLKRYSGSLEDNITRLETAMDKQGLGEPDRQTIGVTYTLGANKLNDRYIANETLTLAQKNVDLLTRAIGAPAINDDIHSLLVKFVPGAMEYRDEMAKYVEMNGWLESSSYVPQVTVGTKRKPAKGPSSKSDVHGDSSASLVDRVKQDTLTIGTIAGLIGVSSMHIVGMLWMWLGWAKVSTLQVSGAIFIDESDVNTTLGLMISAIAHLIVGSAGGVLLSHYMKYVGKDFFWLKGLALSGLLLLGGMGLIVHMLNIYPKAEKDALTQFLHMINYFIYGIVVSYILARYAVYKKRT
;
A
#
# COMPACT_ATOMS: atom_id res chain seq x y z
N MET A 1 1.29 -21.41 -70.00
CA MET A 1 0.52 -20.46 -69.15
C MET A 1 0.58 -20.97 -67.72
N ALA A 2 1.45 -20.39 -66.88
CA ALA A 2 1.60 -20.79 -65.48
C ALA A 2 0.76 -19.83 -64.60
N LEU A 3 -0.29 -20.37 -63.98
CA LEU A 3 -1.12 -19.65 -63.02
C LEU A 3 -0.43 -19.65 -61.66
N THR A 4 0.18 -18.53 -61.28
CA THR A 4 0.68 -18.26 -59.95
C THR A 4 -0.49 -18.15 -58.96
N ARG A 5 -0.67 -19.16 -58.11
CA ARG A 5 -1.62 -19.10 -56.99
C ARG A 5 -1.13 -18.07 -55.98
N PHE A 6 -1.83 -16.96 -55.86
CA PHE A 6 -1.66 -16.03 -54.74
C PHE A 6 -2.01 -16.75 -53.44
N ARG A 7 -0.99 -17.06 -52.64
CA ARG A 7 -1.14 -17.56 -51.28
C ARG A 7 -1.64 -16.40 -50.43
N THR A 8 -2.94 -16.31 -50.20
CA THR A 8 -3.54 -15.41 -49.22
C THR A 8 -2.91 -15.68 -47.85
N LYS A 9 -2.20 -14.68 -47.28
CA LYS A 9 -1.75 -14.71 -45.89
C LYS A 9 -2.97 -14.99 -45.02
N THR A 10 -3.01 -16.15 -44.38
CA THR A 10 -4.00 -16.47 -43.35
C THR A 10 -3.95 -15.38 -42.27
N ALA A 11 -5.07 -14.70 -42.04
CA ALA A 11 -5.17 -13.69 -41.00
C ALA A 11 -4.73 -14.29 -39.65
N PRO A 12 -3.93 -13.56 -38.84
CA PRO A 12 -3.51 -14.04 -37.54
C PRO A 12 -4.73 -14.40 -36.69
N ARG A 13 -4.68 -15.55 -36.01
CA ARG A 13 -5.75 -15.96 -35.08
C ARG A 13 -5.79 -14.97 -33.92
N HIS A 14 -6.84 -14.15 -33.87
CA HIS A 14 -7.09 -13.25 -32.75
C HIS A 14 -7.21 -14.05 -31.46
N LYS A 15 -6.35 -13.74 -30.48
CA LYS A 15 -6.49 -14.23 -29.11
C LYS A 15 -7.77 -13.58 -28.57
N LYS A 16 -8.69 -14.36 -27.99
CA LYS A 16 -9.94 -13.81 -27.45
C LYS A 16 -9.62 -12.83 -26.32
N THR A 17 -9.72 -11.53 -26.59
CA THR A 17 -9.54 -10.47 -25.60
C THR A 17 -10.82 -10.33 -24.77
N ASN A 18 -10.66 -10.11 -23.47
CA ASN A 18 -11.79 -9.85 -22.58
C ASN A 18 -12.32 -8.43 -22.83
N ILE A 19 -13.64 -8.25 -22.85
CA ILE A 19 -14.29 -6.93 -23.03
C ILE A 19 -13.75 -5.92 -22.00
N ASN A 20 -13.54 -6.35 -20.75
CA ASN A 20 -13.00 -5.47 -19.71
C ASN A 20 -11.58 -5.02 -20.02
N GLU A 21 -10.72 -5.94 -20.48
CA GLU A 21 -9.34 -5.63 -20.86
C GLU A 21 -9.32 -4.64 -22.04
N SER A 22 -10.13 -4.89 -23.08
CA SER A 22 -10.28 -3.98 -24.20
C SER A 22 -10.74 -2.59 -23.78
N PHE A 23 -11.70 -2.52 -22.86
CA PHE A 23 -12.20 -1.26 -22.32
C PHE A 23 -11.12 -0.48 -21.57
N TYR A 24 -10.38 -1.12 -20.65
CA TYR A 24 -9.33 -0.44 -19.89
C TYR A 24 -8.16 0.01 -20.76
N LEU A 25 -7.75 -0.80 -21.75
CA LEU A 25 -6.72 -0.41 -22.71
C LEU A 25 -7.14 0.82 -23.52
N TRP A 26 -8.38 0.81 -24.03
CA TRP A 26 -8.92 1.92 -24.79
C TRP A 26 -9.03 3.20 -23.96
N GLU A 27 -9.54 3.10 -22.72
CA GLU A 27 -9.67 4.26 -21.83
C GLU A 27 -8.32 4.82 -21.39
N LEU A 28 -7.34 3.95 -21.13
CA LEU A 28 -5.98 4.36 -20.80
C LEU A 28 -5.31 5.09 -21.97
N LEU A 29 -5.40 4.54 -23.19
CA LEU A 29 -4.84 5.15 -24.39
C LEU A 29 -5.48 6.53 -24.67
N LYS A 30 -6.81 6.61 -24.58
CA LYS A 30 -7.54 7.87 -24.70
C LYS A 30 -7.08 8.90 -23.65
N SER A 31 -6.93 8.48 -22.38
CA SER A 31 -6.45 9.38 -21.33
C SER A 31 -5.02 9.86 -21.59
N TYR A 32 -4.16 9.03 -22.18
CA TYR A 32 -2.80 9.44 -22.55
C TYR A 32 -2.79 10.44 -23.70
N PHE A 33 -3.64 10.29 -24.71
CA PHE A 33 -3.76 11.31 -25.77
C PHE A 33 -4.19 12.67 -25.21
N VAL A 34 -5.27 12.70 -24.41
CA VAL A 34 -5.73 13.95 -23.76
C VAL A 34 -4.60 14.58 -22.95
N THR A 35 -3.91 13.77 -22.15
CA THR A 35 -2.84 14.25 -21.26
C THR A 35 -1.68 14.79 -22.09
N TYR A 36 -1.21 14.04 -23.10
CA TYR A 36 -0.11 14.44 -23.97
C TYR A 36 -0.39 15.76 -24.68
N GLU A 37 -1.58 15.93 -25.28
CA GLU A 37 -1.96 17.18 -25.94
C GLU A 37 -2.04 18.36 -24.97
N SER A 38 -2.54 18.13 -23.75
CA SER A 38 -2.61 19.15 -22.70
C SER A 38 -1.22 19.60 -22.28
N ILE A 39 -0.32 18.65 -22.00
CA ILE A 39 1.06 18.93 -21.60
C ILE A 39 1.81 19.64 -22.74
N LYS A 40 1.66 19.18 -23.99
CA LYS A 40 2.28 19.83 -25.15
C LYS A 40 1.80 21.25 -25.34
N THR A 41 0.51 21.50 -25.15
CA THR A 41 -0.02 22.86 -25.17
C THR A 41 0.64 23.69 -24.08
N TRP A 42 0.74 23.19 -22.84
CA TRP A 42 1.32 23.94 -21.73
C TRP A 42 2.85 24.13 -21.82
N GLU A 43 3.57 23.27 -22.54
CA GLU A 43 5.01 23.48 -22.82
C GLU A 43 5.27 24.83 -23.51
N ASP A 44 4.33 25.32 -24.32
CA ASP A 44 4.44 26.60 -25.02
C ASP A 44 4.09 27.81 -24.13
N TYR A 45 3.36 27.60 -23.02
CA TYR A 45 2.92 28.65 -22.10
C TYR A 45 3.69 28.71 -20.79
N ALA A 46 4.42 27.66 -20.42
CA ALA A 46 5.17 27.62 -19.18
C ALA A 46 6.40 28.56 -19.25
N GLU A 47 6.42 29.57 -18.38
CA GLU A 47 7.51 30.56 -18.30
C GLU A 47 8.62 30.06 -17.34
N ASP A 48 8.25 29.36 -16.26
CA ASP A 48 9.19 28.72 -15.35
C ASP A 48 9.97 27.58 -16.04
N THR A 49 11.29 27.70 -16.08
CA THR A 49 12.17 26.75 -16.78
C THR A 49 12.09 25.34 -16.16
N GLN A 50 11.98 25.25 -14.83
CA GLN A 50 11.92 23.96 -14.15
C GLN A 50 10.59 23.24 -14.43
N LEU A 51 9.47 23.97 -14.48
CA LEU A 51 8.18 23.46 -14.93
C LEU A 51 8.24 23.01 -16.39
N ASN A 52 8.82 23.82 -17.27
CA ASN A 52 8.96 23.47 -18.68
C ASN A 52 9.75 22.17 -18.89
N ASP A 53 10.85 21.99 -18.16
CA ASP A 53 11.64 20.76 -18.16
C ASP A 53 10.84 19.55 -17.64
N PHE A 54 10.01 19.77 -16.61
CA PHE A 54 9.10 18.73 -16.11
C PHE A 54 8.08 18.32 -17.19
N LEU A 55 7.41 19.28 -17.83
CA LEU A 55 6.41 19.04 -18.87
C LEU A 55 7.02 18.26 -20.05
N LYS A 56 8.20 18.66 -20.53
CA LYS A 56 8.91 17.97 -21.61
C LYS A 56 9.28 16.52 -21.27
N ARG A 57 9.80 16.28 -20.06
CA ARG A 57 10.09 14.91 -19.62
C ARG A 57 8.81 14.08 -19.55
N TYR A 58 7.71 14.68 -19.05
CA TYR A 58 6.46 13.96 -18.88
C TYR A 58 5.80 13.63 -20.23
N SER A 59 5.75 14.58 -21.17
CA SER A 59 5.21 14.34 -22.52
C SER A 59 6.04 13.29 -23.29
N GLY A 60 7.37 13.30 -23.15
CA GLY A 60 8.23 12.27 -23.74
C GLY A 60 7.94 10.87 -23.19
N SER A 61 7.68 10.73 -21.89
CA SER A 61 7.26 9.44 -21.32
C SER A 61 5.85 9.03 -21.76
N LEU A 62 4.91 9.97 -21.88
CA LEU A 62 3.57 9.69 -22.39
C LEU A 62 3.61 9.18 -23.83
N GLU A 63 4.45 9.76 -24.69
CA GLU A 63 4.61 9.35 -26.08
C GLU A 63 5.15 7.91 -26.22
N ASP A 64 6.17 7.53 -25.44
CA ASP A 64 6.68 6.15 -25.40
C ASP A 64 5.60 5.17 -24.90
N ASN A 65 4.86 5.56 -23.85
CA ASN A 65 3.78 4.73 -23.31
C ASN A 65 2.62 4.56 -24.31
N ILE A 66 2.23 5.63 -25.01
CA ILE A 66 1.23 5.61 -26.09
C ILE A 66 1.64 4.60 -27.16
N THR A 67 2.86 4.73 -27.68
CA THR A 67 3.39 3.87 -28.76
C THR A 67 3.36 2.39 -28.35
N ARG A 68 3.76 2.09 -27.11
CA ARG A 68 3.75 0.73 -26.58
C ARG A 68 2.32 0.20 -26.40
N LEU A 69 1.38 1.04 -26.00
CA LEU A 69 0.00 0.66 -25.79
C LEU A 69 -0.73 0.42 -27.12
N GLU A 70 -0.52 1.27 -28.13
CA GLU A 70 -1.00 1.06 -29.51
C GLU A 70 -0.49 -0.25 -30.08
N THR A 71 0.82 -0.51 -29.97
CA THR A 71 1.44 -1.78 -30.39
C THR A 71 0.80 -2.99 -29.70
N ALA A 72 0.49 -2.85 -28.41
CA ALA A 72 -0.15 -3.92 -27.64
C ALA A 72 -1.60 -4.13 -28.06
N MET A 73 -2.35 -3.06 -28.34
CA MET A 73 -3.74 -3.11 -28.83
C MET A 73 -3.84 -3.71 -30.24
N ASP A 74 -2.95 -3.31 -31.16
CA ASP A 74 -2.87 -3.88 -32.51
C ASP A 74 -2.57 -5.38 -32.49
N LYS A 75 -1.63 -5.82 -31.62
CA LYS A 75 -1.35 -7.24 -31.40
C LYS A 75 -2.57 -8.04 -30.92
N GLN A 76 -3.50 -7.41 -30.20
CA GLN A 76 -4.78 -8.03 -29.80
C GLN A 76 -5.87 -7.89 -30.88
N GLY A 77 -5.65 -7.09 -31.93
CA GLY A 77 -6.65 -6.76 -32.93
C GLY A 77 -7.75 -5.84 -32.40
N LEU A 78 -7.42 -4.98 -31.43
CA LEU A 78 -8.33 -3.96 -30.91
C LEU A 78 -8.23 -2.68 -31.73
N GLY A 79 -9.37 -2.02 -31.94
CA GLY A 79 -9.39 -0.69 -32.54
C GLY A 79 -8.85 0.37 -31.59
N GLU A 80 -8.07 1.30 -32.12
CA GLU A 80 -7.54 2.45 -31.39
C GLU A 80 -8.61 3.55 -31.23
N PRO A 81 -8.59 4.34 -30.13
CA PRO A 81 -9.35 5.58 -30.07
C PRO A 81 -8.85 6.57 -31.13
N ASP A 82 -9.77 7.27 -31.78
CA ASP A 82 -9.40 8.30 -32.75
C ASP A 82 -8.74 9.50 -32.06
N ARG A 83 -7.45 9.72 -32.35
CA ARG A 83 -6.67 10.87 -31.85
C ARG A 83 -7.35 12.21 -32.19
N GLN A 84 -7.99 12.35 -33.34
CA GLN A 84 -8.55 13.63 -33.81
C GLN A 84 -9.85 14.04 -33.10
N THR A 85 -10.62 13.06 -32.61
CA THR A 85 -11.84 13.34 -31.85
C THR A 85 -11.57 13.89 -30.45
N ILE A 86 -10.29 13.92 -30.04
CA ILE A 86 -9.84 14.35 -28.72
C ILE A 86 -9.43 15.84 -28.77
N GLY A 87 -9.87 16.61 -29.77
CA GLY A 87 -9.58 18.04 -29.85
C GLY A 87 -10.01 18.78 -28.58
N VAL A 88 -9.05 19.01 -27.67
CA VAL A 88 -9.31 19.79 -26.46
C VAL A 88 -9.32 21.24 -26.86
N THR A 89 -10.52 21.75 -27.17
CA THR A 89 -10.69 23.17 -27.49
C THR A 89 -10.57 23.96 -26.19
N TYR A 90 -9.35 24.39 -25.88
CA TYR A 90 -9.12 25.31 -24.77
C TYR A 90 -9.62 26.70 -25.15
N THR A 91 -10.84 27.04 -24.73
CA THR A 91 -11.36 28.42 -24.75
C THR A 91 -10.84 29.23 -23.56
N LEU A 92 -9.61 28.96 -23.13
CA LEU A 92 -8.91 29.76 -22.13
C LEU A 92 -8.19 30.90 -22.86
N GLY A 93 -8.58 32.14 -22.60
CA GLY A 93 -7.82 33.29 -23.08
C GLY A 93 -6.39 33.21 -22.56
N ALA A 94 -5.40 33.46 -23.42
CA ALA A 94 -3.96 33.32 -23.13
C ALA A 94 -3.54 33.95 -21.78
N ASN A 95 -4.21 35.02 -21.37
CA ASN A 95 -3.97 35.73 -20.10
C ASN A 95 -4.31 34.93 -18.82
N LYS A 96 -4.87 33.71 -18.92
CA LYS A 96 -5.28 32.89 -17.77
C LYS A 96 -4.36 31.69 -17.48
N LEU A 97 -3.43 31.37 -18.37
CA LEU A 97 -2.48 30.27 -18.16
C LEU A 97 -1.23 30.83 -17.49
N ASN A 98 -1.16 30.74 -16.16
CA ASN A 98 0.08 30.99 -15.42
C ASN A 98 0.70 29.67 -14.96
N ASP A 99 1.99 29.68 -14.61
CA ASP A 99 2.74 28.49 -14.20
C ASP A 99 2.07 27.76 -13.02
N ARG A 100 1.47 28.49 -12.08
CA ARG A 100 0.74 27.88 -10.95
C ARG A 100 -0.45 27.05 -11.42
N TYR A 101 -1.23 27.55 -12.37
CA TYR A 101 -2.36 26.83 -12.95
C TYR A 101 -1.87 25.58 -13.70
N ILE A 102 -0.90 25.76 -14.60
CA ILE A 102 -0.28 24.67 -15.38
C ILE A 102 0.25 23.58 -14.45
N ALA A 103 0.91 23.98 -13.37
CA ALA A 103 1.50 23.05 -12.42
C ALA A 103 0.46 22.22 -11.66
N ASN A 104 -0.63 22.85 -11.19
CA ASN A 104 -1.70 22.15 -10.48
C ASN A 104 -2.51 21.23 -11.42
N GLU A 105 -2.78 21.66 -12.65
CA GLU A 105 -3.45 20.82 -13.65
C GLU A 105 -2.57 19.63 -14.05
N THR A 106 -1.27 19.84 -14.23
CA THR A 106 -0.30 18.76 -14.50
C THR A 106 -0.26 17.74 -13.35
N LEU A 107 -0.26 18.21 -12.10
CA LEU A 107 -0.32 17.32 -10.93
C LEU A 107 -1.62 16.50 -10.94
N THR A 108 -2.75 17.12 -11.26
CA THR A 108 -4.06 16.46 -11.36
C THR A 108 -4.07 15.37 -12.44
N LEU A 109 -3.50 15.66 -13.62
CA LEU A 109 -3.35 14.68 -14.69
C LEU A 109 -2.44 13.51 -14.28
N ALA A 110 -1.33 13.79 -13.60
CA ALA A 110 -0.44 12.75 -13.09
C ALA A 110 -1.12 11.85 -12.04
N GLN A 111 -1.91 12.42 -11.14
CA GLN A 111 -2.71 11.66 -10.17
C GLN A 111 -3.76 10.77 -10.86
N LYS A 112 -4.48 11.33 -11.84
CA LYS A 112 -5.47 10.58 -12.63
C LYS A 112 -4.84 9.42 -13.39
N ASN A 113 -3.64 9.60 -13.93
CA ASN A 113 -2.89 8.54 -14.60
C ASN A 113 -2.58 7.37 -13.64
N VAL A 114 -2.07 7.66 -12.43
CA VAL A 114 -1.81 6.63 -11.40
C VAL A 114 -3.08 5.86 -11.02
N ASP A 115 -4.20 6.56 -10.81
CA ASP A 115 -5.48 5.92 -10.51
C ASP A 115 -5.95 5.01 -11.66
N LEU A 116 -5.90 5.49 -12.91
CA LEU A 116 -6.33 4.73 -14.08
C LEU A 116 -5.46 3.48 -14.30
N LEU A 117 -4.14 3.59 -14.17
CA LEU A 117 -3.22 2.46 -14.24
C LEU A 117 -3.51 1.41 -13.15
N THR A 118 -3.75 1.86 -11.92
CA THR A 118 -4.06 0.95 -10.80
C THR A 118 -5.35 0.17 -11.06
N ARG A 119 -6.39 0.85 -11.58
CA ARG A 119 -7.65 0.20 -11.96
C ARG A 119 -7.47 -0.76 -13.13
N ALA A 120 -6.71 -0.37 -14.15
CA ALA A 120 -6.43 -1.19 -15.32
C ALA A 120 -5.67 -2.47 -14.94
N ILE A 121 -4.74 -2.40 -13.98
CA ILE A 121 -3.99 -3.56 -13.45
C ILE A 121 -4.87 -4.46 -12.58
N GLY A 122 -5.76 -3.88 -11.77
CA GLY A 122 -6.67 -4.62 -10.90
C GLY A 122 -7.84 -5.28 -11.62
N ALA A 123 -8.00 -5.07 -12.94
CA ALA A 123 -9.10 -5.62 -13.68
C ALA A 123 -9.02 -7.17 -13.77
N PRO A 124 -10.16 -7.88 -13.65
CA PRO A 124 -10.15 -9.34 -13.71
C PRO A 124 -9.83 -9.84 -15.12
N ALA A 125 -9.01 -10.90 -15.19
CA ALA A 125 -8.68 -11.64 -16.41
C ALA A 125 -8.02 -10.80 -17.52
N ILE A 126 -7.01 -10.02 -17.15
CA ILE A 126 -6.09 -9.35 -18.09
C ILE A 126 -5.09 -10.39 -18.63
N ASN A 127 -4.74 -10.28 -19.90
CA ASN A 127 -3.67 -11.07 -20.50
C ASN A 127 -2.31 -10.75 -19.84
N ASP A 128 -1.51 -11.76 -19.49
CA ASP A 128 -0.22 -11.58 -18.82
C ASP A 128 0.73 -10.61 -19.55
N ASP A 129 0.73 -10.60 -20.89
CA ASP A 129 1.54 -9.66 -21.69
C ASP A 129 1.13 -8.20 -21.43
N ILE A 130 -0.18 -7.96 -21.38
CA ILE A 130 -0.76 -6.63 -21.13
C ILE A 130 -0.54 -6.24 -19.68
N HIS A 131 -0.81 -7.15 -18.74
CA HIS A 131 -0.59 -6.89 -17.33
C HIS A 131 0.88 -6.53 -17.05
N SER A 132 1.82 -7.28 -17.62
CA SER A 132 3.26 -6.99 -17.52
C SER A 132 3.63 -5.62 -18.11
N LEU A 133 3.01 -5.25 -19.24
CA LEU A 133 3.19 -3.92 -19.83
C LEU A 133 2.69 -2.80 -18.89
N LEU A 134 1.47 -2.93 -18.36
CA LEU A 134 0.87 -1.92 -17.48
C LEU A 134 1.66 -1.76 -16.18
N VAL A 135 2.10 -2.87 -15.57
CA VAL A 135 2.95 -2.83 -14.37
C VAL A 135 4.25 -2.06 -14.61
N LYS A 136 4.83 -2.12 -15.81
CA LYS A 136 6.04 -1.34 -16.16
C LYS A 136 5.78 0.17 -16.26
N PHE A 137 4.54 0.61 -16.48
CA PHE A 137 4.20 2.04 -16.52
C PHE A 137 4.06 2.65 -15.12
N VAL A 138 3.71 1.84 -14.11
CA VAL A 138 3.42 2.34 -12.75
C VAL A 138 4.56 3.12 -12.11
N PRO A 139 5.83 2.64 -12.09
CA PRO A 139 6.92 3.37 -11.44
C PRO A 139 7.10 4.77 -12.01
N GLY A 140 7.10 4.91 -13.34
CA GLY A 140 7.23 6.21 -14.00
C GLY A 140 6.06 7.13 -13.67
N ALA A 141 4.82 6.65 -13.73
CA ALA A 141 3.65 7.47 -13.38
C ALA A 141 3.67 7.95 -11.91
N MET A 142 4.09 7.10 -10.98
CA MET A 142 4.24 7.47 -9.56
C MET A 142 5.37 8.48 -9.34
N GLU A 143 6.51 8.29 -10.01
CA GLU A 143 7.66 9.20 -9.94
C GLU A 143 7.27 10.61 -10.44
N TYR A 144 6.61 10.71 -11.59
CA TYR A 144 6.11 12.00 -12.10
C TYR A 144 5.13 12.67 -11.14
N ARG A 145 4.17 11.92 -10.57
CA ARG A 145 3.24 12.47 -9.57
C ARG A 145 3.99 13.04 -8.36
N ASP A 146 4.97 12.31 -7.84
CA ASP A 146 5.69 12.69 -6.63
C ASP A 146 6.63 13.88 -6.85
N GLU A 147 7.36 13.88 -7.97
CA GLU A 147 8.17 15.03 -8.39
C GLU A 147 7.30 16.28 -8.57
N MET A 148 6.15 16.15 -9.22
CA MET A 148 5.25 17.28 -9.46
C MET A 148 4.64 17.79 -8.16
N ALA A 149 4.19 16.89 -7.27
CA ALA A 149 3.65 17.26 -5.97
C ALA A 149 4.68 18.05 -5.14
N LYS A 150 5.94 17.57 -5.14
CA LYS A 150 7.05 18.25 -4.48
C LYS A 150 7.34 19.62 -5.10
N TYR A 151 7.32 19.73 -6.43
CA TYR A 151 7.52 21.00 -7.12
C TYR A 151 6.41 22.02 -6.75
N VAL A 152 5.14 21.60 -6.77
CA VAL A 152 3.99 22.44 -6.39
C VAL A 152 4.06 22.84 -4.92
N GLU A 153 4.48 21.94 -4.03
CA GLU A 153 4.69 22.22 -2.60
C GLU A 153 5.80 23.25 -2.37
N MET A 154 6.96 23.06 -3.00
CA MET A 154 8.13 23.95 -2.86
C MET A 154 7.84 25.39 -3.31
N ASN A 155 6.96 25.56 -4.30
CA ASN A 155 6.55 26.87 -4.78
C ASN A 155 5.37 27.50 -3.99
N GLY A 156 4.85 26.80 -2.97
CA GLY A 156 3.69 27.27 -2.22
C GLY A 156 2.40 27.34 -3.06
N TRP A 157 2.33 26.55 -4.12
CA TRP A 157 1.22 26.52 -5.06
C TRP A 157 0.17 25.47 -4.72
N LEU A 158 0.50 24.55 -3.81
CA LEU A 158 -0.41 23.54 -3.31
C LEU A 158 -1.56 24.24 -2.58
N GLU A 159 -2.77 24.07 -3.08
CA GLU A 159 -3.95 24.53 -2.34
C GLU A 159 -4.04 23.72 -1.05
N SER A 160 -3.77 24.37 0.09
CA SER A 160 -4.06 23.74 1.37
C SER A 160 -5.53 23.37 1.36
N SER A 161 -5.86 22.08 1.57
CA SER A 161 -7.25 21.65 1.68
C SER A 161 -7.88 22.46 2.81
N SER A 162 -8.60 23.51 2.43
CA SER A 162 -9.41 24.29 3.35
C SER A 162 -10.46 23.32 3.87
N TYR A 163 -10.68 23.24 5.19
CA TYR A 163 -11.69 22.38 5.82
C TYR A 163 -11.32 20.95 6.24
N VAL A 164 -10.14 20.76 6.80
CA VAL A 164 -10.13 19.98 8.06
C VAL A 164 -9.86 20.98 9.17
N PRO A 165 -10.89 21.50 9.88
CA PRO A 165 -10.64 22.31 11.05
C PRO A 165 -9.67 21.52 11.92
N GLN A 166 -8.50 22.10 12.18
CA GLN A 166 -7.61 21.54 13.17
C GLN A 166 -8.44 21.46 14.44
N VAL A 167 -8.82 20.24 14.83
CA VAL A 167 -9.50 20.02 16.10
C VAL A 167 -8.47 20.42 17.15
N THR A 168 -8.58 21.67 17.60
CA THR A 168 -7.75 22.25 18.64
C THR A 168 -8.17 21.59 19.94
N VAL A 169 -7.69 20.37 20.17
CA VAL A 169 -7.70 19.77 21.50
C VAL A 169 -6.97 20.76 22.41
N GLY A 170 -7.69 21.37 23.35
CA GLY A 170 -7.31 22.53 24.14
C GLY A 170 -6.09 22.33 25.05
N THR A 171 -4.91 22.12 24.48
CA THR A 171 -3.64 22.25 25.19
C THR A 171 -3.23 23.71 25.18
N LYS A 172 -3.31 24.38 26.35
CA LYS A 172 -2.72 25.69 26.63
C LYS A 172 -1.26 25.70 26.15
N ARG A 173 -1.00 26.27 24.97
CA ARG A 173 0.34 26.43 24.41
C ARG A 173 0.94 27.71 25.00
N LYS A 174 2.05 27.59 25.74
CA LYS A 174 2.91 28.73 26.08
C LYS A 174 3.36 29.42 24.78
N PRO A 175 3.43 30.76 24.74
CA PRO A 175 3.88 31.49 23.56
C PRO A 175 5.32 31.08 23.21
N ALA A 176 5.50 30.58 21.98
CA ALA A 176 6.79 30.21 21.46
C ALA A 176 7.58 31.48 21.09
N LYS A 177 8.81 31.57 21.58
CA LYS A 177 9.80 32.56 21.12
C LYS A 177 10.09 32.32 19.64
N GLY A 178 10.22 33.42 18.89
CA GLY A 178 10.27 33.44 17.44
C GLY A 178 11.43 32.66 16.80
N PRO A 179 11.33 32.40 15.48
CA PRO A 179 12.25 31.52 14.77
C PRO A 179 13.60 32.22 14.54
N SER A 180 14.65 31.74 15.20
CA SER A 180 16.02 32.00 14.75
C SER A 180 16.31 31.05 13.58
N SER A 181 16.36 31.59 12.37
CA SER A 181 16.78 30.85 11.18
C SER A 181 18.26 30.51 11.27
N LYS A 182 18.58 29.26 11.57
CA LYS A 182 19.83 28.62 11.14
C LYS A 182 19.50 27.22 10.63
N SER A 183 19.73 27.06 9.34
CA SER A 183 19.57 25.82 8.59
C SER A 183 20.71 24.87 8.94
N ASP A 184 20.58 24.16 10.05
CA ASP A 184 21.48 23.05 10.39
C ASP A 184 21.00 21.78 9.65
N VAL A 185 21.28 21.74 8.34
CA VAL A 185 21.16 20.53 7.50
C VAL A 185 22.43 19.69 7.64
N HIS A 186 22.80 19.41 8.89
CA HIS A 186 23.71 18.31 9.19
C HIS A 186 22.92 17.31 10.01
N GLY A 187 22.28 16.39 9.29
CA GLY A 187 21.60 15.23 9.85
C GLY A 187 22.55 14.52 10.81
N ASP A 188 22.10 14.41 12.05
CA ASP A 188 22.81 13.83 13.17
C ASP A 188 23.06 12.33 12.92
N SER A 189 24.11 12.04 12.15
CA SER A 189 24.55 10.68 11.82
C SER A 189 25.04 9.91 13.07
N SER A 190 25.11 10.58 14.22
CA SER A 190 25.52 10.03 15.50
C SER A 190 24.40 9.30 16.27
N ALA A 191 23.14 9.42 15.86
CA ALA A 191 22.04 8.75 16.54
C ALA A 191 22.23 7.22 16.52
N SER A 192 22.29 6.61 17.71
CA SER A 192 22.56 5.19 17.88
C SER A 192 21.50 4.33 17.16
N LEU A 193 21.89 3.13 16.71
CA LEU A 193 20.96 2.17 16.10
C LEU A 193 19.71 1.95 16.99
N VAL A 194 19.91 1.93 18.30
CA VAL A 194 18.84 1.77 19.31
C VAL A 194 17.84 2.92 19.26
N ASP A 195 18.30 4.16 19.07
CA ASP A 195 17.40 5.31 18.99
C ASP A 195 16.59 5.30 17.69
N ARG A 196 17.20 4.87 16.58
CA ARG A 196 16.49 4.69 15.30
C ARG A 196 15.40 3.62 15.43
N VAL A 197 15.70 2.49 16.06
CA VAL A 197 14.73 1.40 16.32
C VAL A 197 13.57 1.89 17.18
N LYS A 198 13.82 2.68 18.23
CA LYS A 198 12.77 3.20 19.12
C LYS A 198 11.85 4.22 18.43
N GLN A 199 12.36 4.95 17.44
CA GLN A 199 11.60 5.97 16.70
C GLN A 199 10.81 5.36 15.54
N ASP A 200 11.31 4.29 14.95
CA ASP A 200 10.61 3.59 13.87
C ASP A 200 9.45 2.73 14.43
N THR A 201 8.24 3.21 14.16
CA THR A 201 6.98 2.60 14.61
C THR A 201 6.82 1.16 14.09
N LEU A 202 7.28 0.89 12.86
CA LEU A 202 7.23 -0.43 12.23
C LEU A 202 8.18 -1.38 12.96
N THR A 203 9.45 -0.99 13.06
CA THR A 203 10.49 -1.83 13.66
C THR A 203 10.20 -2.16 15.14
N ILE A 204 9.85 -1.16 15.97
CA ILE A 204 9.54 -1.42 17.38
C ILE A 204 8.25 -2.25 17.55
N GLY A 205 7.29 -2.09 16.64
CA GLY A 205 6.06 -2.88 16.58
C GLY A 205 6.34 -4.35 16.29
N THR A 206 7.15 -4.63 15.27
CA THR A 206 7.58 -5.99 14.91
C THR A 206 8.31 -6.66 16.07
N ILE A 207 9.30 -5.99 16.68
CA ILE A 207 10.07 -6.54 17.81
C ILE A 207 9.14 -6.85 19.00
N ALA A 208 8.24 -5.93 19.34
CA ALA A 208 7.28 -6.15 20.41
C ALA A 208 6.37 -7.35 20.11
N GLY A 209 5.87 -7.46 18.87
CA GLY A 209 5.04 -8.56 18.39
C GLY A 209 5.73 -9.92 18.50
N LEU A 210 6.99 -10.01 18.05
CA LEU A 210 7.80 -11.24 18.16
C LEU A 210 7.98 -11.67 19.61
N ILE A 211 8.37 -10.75 20.50
CA ILE A 211 8.55 -11.04 21.94
C ILE A 211 7.22 -11.47 22.57
N GLY A 212 6.11 -10.84 22.20
CA GLY A 212 4.77 -11.20 22.62
C GLY A 212 4.41 -12.64 22.25
N VAL A 213 4.64 -13.04 20.99
CA VAL A 213 4.36 -14.40 20.50
C VAL A 213 5.22 -15.43 21.21
N SER A 214 6.52 -15.16 21.37
CA SER A 214 7.41 -16.06 22.11
C SER A 214 6.92 -16.26 23.55
N SER A 215 6.53 -15.17 24.23
CA SER A 215 6.02 -15.22 25.62
C SER A 215 4.74 -16.06 25.72
N MET A 216 3.81 -15.85 24.79
CA MET A 216 2.58 -16.62 24.69
C MET A 216 2.84 -18.11 24.45
N HIS A 217 3.78 -18.47 23.56
CA HIS A 217 4.09 -19.87 23.27
C HIS A 217 4.77 -20.58 24.43
N ILE A 218 5.65 -19.92 25.17
CA ILE A 218 6.24 -20.47 26.39
C ILE A 218 5.13 -20.88 27.37
N VAL A 219 4.16 -20.01 27.58
CA VAL A 219 3.01 -20.28 28.46
C VAL A 219 2.07 -21.34 27.88
N GLY A 220 1.83 -21.31 26.56
CA GLY A 220 1.05 -22.35 25.88
C GLY A 220 1.66 -23.74 25.95
N MET A 221 2.99 -23.85 25.82
CA MET A 221 3.71 -25.12 26.00
C MET A 221 3.62 -25.61 27.45
N LEU A 222 3.62 -24.70 28.43
CA LEU A 222 3.39 -25.07 29.83
C LEU A 222 2.00 -25.68 30.03
N TRP A 223 0.95 -25.12 29.41
CA TRP A 223 -0.40 -25.70 29.47
C TRP A 223 -0.50 -27.10 28.85
N MET A 224 0.19 -27.31 27.73
CA MET A 224 0.28 -28.61 27.07
C MET A 224 1.02 -29.61 27.96
N TRP A 225 2.15 -29.20 28.55
CA TRP A 225 2.95 -30.05 29.43
C TRP A 225 2.20 -30.48 30.69
N LEU A 226 1.36 -29.59 31.25
CA LEU A 226 0.47 -29.88 32.38
C LEU A 226 -0.76 -30.73 31.99
N GLY A 227 -0.98 -30.97 30.68
CA GLY A 227 -2.13 -31.70 30.17
C GLY A 227 -3.46 -30.92 30.25
N TRP A 228 -3.42 -29.61 30.51
CA TRP A 228 -4.61 -28.77 30.62
C TRP A 228 -5.11 -28.30 29.25
N ALA A 229 -4.20 -28.12 28.30
CA ALA A 229 -4.54 -27.85 26.90
C ALA A 229 -4.27 -29.10 26.06
N LYS A 230 -5.19 -29.41 25.15
CA LYS A 230 -5.03 -30.52 24.19
C LYS A 230 -4.36 -30.10 22.89
N VAL A 231 -4.51 -28.82 22.53
CA VAL A 231 -3.95 -28.21 21.32
C VAL A 231 -3.35 -26.86 21.71
N SER A 232 -2.19 -26.54 21.17
CA SER A 232 -1.50 -25.27 21.37
C SER A 232 -1.91 -24.25 20.32
N THR A 233 -1.79 -22.95 20.64
CA THR A 233 -2.03 -21.86 19.68
C THR A 233 -1.11 -21.96 18.46
N LEU A 234 0.08 -22.56 18.65
CA LEU A 234 1.02 -22.85 17.58
C LEU A 234 0.43 -23.85 16.58
N GLN A 235 -0.05 -25.00 17.06
CA GLN A 235 -0.68 -26.01 16.21
C GLN A 235 -1.89 -25.47 15.46
N VAL A 236 -2.76 -24.69 16.14
CA VAL A 236 -3.92 -24.07 15.48
C VAL A 236 -3.49 -23.14 14.33
N SER A 237 -2.42 -22.35 14.51
CA SER A 237 -1.92 -21.50 13.43
C SER A 237 -1.33 -22.27 12.25
N GLY A 238 -0.70 -23.43 12.50
CA GLY A 238 -0.21 -24.32 11.44
C GLY A 238 -1.32 -24.92 10.60
N ALA A 239 -2.39 -25.37 11.25
CA ALA A 239 -3.52 -26.02 10.59
C ALA A 239 -4.29 -25.12 9.60
N ILE A 240 -3.99 -23.82 9.56
CA ILE A 240 -4.48 -22.92 8.50
C ILE A 240 -3.82 -23.23 7.14
N PHE A 241 -2.56 -23.69 7.15
CA PHE A 241 -1.73 -23.82 5.96
C PHE A 241 -1.41 -25.26 5.57
N ILE A 242 -1.49 -26.19 6.52
CA ILE A 242 -1.12 -27.60 6.34
C ILE A 242 -2.16 -28.52 6.99
N ASP A 243 -2.21 -29.77 6.54
CA ASP A 243 -3.14 -30.77 7.06
C ASP A 243 -2.90 -31.08 8.56
N GLU A 244 -3.98 -31.37 9.30
CA GLU A 244 -3.94 -31.63 10.74
C GLU A 244 -2.95 -32.76 11.12
N SER A 245 -2.77 -33.76 10.24
CA SER A 245 -1.81 -34.84 10.43
C SER A 245 -0.36 -34.36 10.45
N ASP A 246 -0.07 -33.27 9.73
CA ASP A 246 1.29 -32.81 9.45
C ASP A 246 1.72 -31.72 10.42
N VAL A 247 0.77 -31.06 11.10
CA VAL A 247 1.04 -29.98 12.08
C VAL A 247 2.00 -30.41 13.20
N ASN A 248 1.96 -31.68 13.59
CA ASN A 248 2.81 -32.23 14.66
C ASN A 248 4.19 -32.70 14.18
N THR A 249 4.44 -32.70 12.87
CA THR A 249 5.76 -33.01 12.33
C THR A 249 6.73 -31.85 12.61
N THR A 250 8.04 -32.12 12.61
CA THR A 250 9.05 -31.05 12.77
C THR A 250 8.86 -29.92 11.77
N LEU A 251 8.58 -30.25 10.51
CA LEU A 251 8.33 -29.27 9.46
C LEU A 251 7.03 -28.50 9.71
N GLY A 252 5.96 -29.19 10.13
CA GLY A 252 4.70 -28.57 10.47
C GLY A 252 4.80 -27.59 11.63
N LEU A 253 5.57 -27.92 12.67
CA LEU A 253 5.86 -27.00 13.77
C LEU A 253 6.67 -25.77 13.33
N MET A 254 7.61 -25.93 12.39
CA MET A 254 8.35 -24.80 11.82
C MET A 254 7.43 -23.87 11.02
N ILE A 255 6.57 -24.42 10.17
CA ILE A 255 5.58 -23.65 9.40
C ILE A 255 4.62 -22.93 10.35
N SER A 256 4.13 -23.63 11.37
CA SER A 256 3.28 -23.06 12.43
C SER A 256 3.95 -21.88 13.13
N ALA A 257 5.23 -22.02 13.50
CA ALA A 257 5.99 -20.98 14.17
C ALA A 257 6.17 -19.74 13.28
N ILE A 258 6.55 -19.94 12.02
CA ILE A 258 6.70 -18.84 11.05
C ILE A 258 5.37 -18.11 10.87
N ALA A 259 4.28 -18.85 10.64
CA ALA A 259 2.95 -18.27 10.47
C ALA A 259 2.55 -17.43 11.69
N HIS A 260 2.74 -17.96 12.90
CA HIS A 260 2.38 -17.25 14.12
C HIS A 260 3.26 -16.02 14.36
N LEU A 261 4.56 -16.09 14.08
CA LEU A 261 5.48 -14.95 14.20
C LEU A 261 5.11 -13.83 13.23
N ILE A 262 4.66 -14.15 12.01
CA ILE A 262 4.17 -13.15 11.04
C ILE A 262 2.92 -12.46 11.58
N VAL A 263 1.90 -13.23 12.00
CA VAL A 263 0.64 -12.69 12.53
C VAL A 263 0.89 -11.84 13.78
N GLY A 264 1.72 -12.31 14.71
CA GLY A 264 2.05 -11.56 15.91
C GLY A 264 2.88 -10.32 15.67
N SER A 265 3.78 -10.32 14.67
CA SER A 265 4.50 -9.13 14.23
C SER A 265 3.55 -8.09 13.66
N ALA A 266 2.61 -8.51 12.80
CA ALA A 266 1.58 -7.64 12.25
C ALA A 266 0.71 -7.03 13.35
N GLY A 267 0.30 -7.84 14.35
CA GLY A 267 -0.42 -7.34 15.53
C GLY A 267 0.38 -6.30 16.32
N GLY A 268 1.67 -6.53 16.54
CA GLY A 268 2.56 -5.57 17.23
C GLY A 268 2.73 -4.25 16.47
N VAL A 269 2.88 -4.31 15.15
CA VAL A 269 2.91 -3.12 14.26
C VAL A 269 1.60 -2.35 14.33
N LEU A 270 0.46 -3.06 14.28
CA LEU A 270 -0.87 -2.46 14.37
C LEU A 270 -1.04 -1.73 15.71
N LEU A 271 -0.65 -2.36 16.83
CA LEU A 271 -0.72 -1.72 18.14
C LEU A 271 0.18 -0.50 18.25
N SER A 272 1.40 -0.59 17.70
CA SER A 272 2.38 0.50 17.72
C SER A 272 1.84 1.73 16.98
N HIS A 273 1.20 1.54 15.82
CA HIS A 273 0.52 2.62 15.10
C HIS A 273 -0.64 3.19 15.91
N TYR A 274 -1.49 2.33 16.48
CA TYR A 274 -2.61 2.78 17.31
C TYR A 274 -2.12 3.62 18.51
N MET A 275 -1.08 3.18 19.23
CA MET A 275 -0.50 3.91 20.36
C MET A 275 0.19 5.21 19.95
N LYS A 276 0.74 5.29 18.74
CA LYS A 276 1.28 6.54 18.19
C LYS A 276 0.21 7.63 18.06
N TYR A 277 -1.02 7.26 17.71
CA TYR A 277 -2.13 8.20 17.56
C TYR A 277 -2.83 8.52 18.88
N VAL A 278 -3.15 7.49 19.68
CA VAL A 278 -3.98 7.63 20.88
C VAL A 278 -3.13 7.85 22.15
N GLY A 279 -1.81 7.75 22.05
CA GLY A 279 -0.90 7.84 23.18
C GLY A 279 -0.75 6.53 23.96
N LYS A 280 0.04 6.58 25.03
CA LYS A 280 0.44 5.39 25.83
C LYS A 280 -0.43 5.13 27.05
N ASP A 281 -1.35 6.02 27.37
CA ASP A 281 -2.23 5.87 28.53
C ASP A 281 -3.07 4.59 28.39
N PHE A 282 -3.24 3.87 29.50
CA PHE A 282 -3.96 2.60 29.55
C PHE A 282 -3.43 1.55 28.55
N PHE A 283 -2.11 1.48 28.34
CA PHE A 283 -1.50 0.55 27.37
C PHE A 283 -1.95 -0.90 27.56
N TRP A 284 -2.10 -1.37 28.81
CA TRP A 284 -2.54 -2.73 29.11
C TRP A 284 -3.93 -3.02 28.56
N LEU A 285 -4.87 -2.06 28.68
CA LEU A 285 -6.23 -2.18 28.16
C LEU A 285 -6.23 -2.17 26.63
N LYS A 286 -5.38 -1.34 26.01
CA LYS A 286 -5.20 -1.31 24.55
C LYS A 286 -4.62 -2.63 24.03
N GLY A 287 -3.68 -3.22 24.78
CA GLY A 287 -3.14 -4.55 24.50
C GLY A 287 -4.19 -5.65 24.56
N LEU A 288 -5.02 -5.64 25.62
CA LEU A 288 -6.15 -6.58 25.76
C LEU A 288 -7.21 -6.41 24.66
N ALA A 289 -7.52 -5.17 24.28
CA ALA A 289 -8.46 -4.89 23.20
C ALA A 289 -7.95 -5.45 21.87
N LEU A 290 -6.68 -5.24 21.53
CA LEU A 290 -6.09 -5.81 20.34
C LEU A 290 -6.07 -7.35 20.39
N SER A 291 -5.63 -7.94 21.49
CA SER A 291 -5.56 -9.40 21.56
C SER A 291 -6.93 -10.05 21.56
N GLY A 292 -7.95 -9.42 22.13
CA GLY A 292 -9.34 -9.80 21.99
C GLY A 292 -9.81 -9.74 20.53
N LEU A 293 -9.45 -8.69 19.78
CA LEU A 293 -9.75 -8.59 18.35
C LEU A 293 -9.06 -9.69 17.54
N LEU A 294 -7.78 -9.97 17.81
CA LEU A 294 -7.03 -11.04 17.14
C LEU A 294 -7.59 -12.42 17.49
N LEU A 295 -8.03 -12.64 18.73
CA LEU A 295 -8.67 -13.87 19.17
C LEU A 295 -10.02 -14.06 18.44
N LEU A 296 -10.87 -13.04 18.40
CA LEU A 296 -12.16 -13.10 17.70
C LEU A 296 -11.99 -13.30 16.20
N GLY A 297 -11.04 -12.60 15.57
CA GLY A 297 -10.75 -12.76 14.15
C GLY A 297 -10.13 -14.13 13.84
N GLY A 298 -9.11 -14.56 14.59
CA GLY A 298 -8.42 -15.82 14.37
C GLY A 298 -9.25 -17.04 14.80
N MET A 299 -9.45 -17.20 16.10
CA MET A 299 -10.15 -18.35 16.66
C MET A 299 -11.67 -18.28 16.43
N GLY A 300 -12.27 -17.08 16.54
CA GLY A 300 -13.72 -16.93 16.44
C GLY A 300 -14.27 -17.01 15.02
N LEU A 301 -13.53 -16.47 14.03
CA LEU A 301 -13.98 -16.41 12.63
C LEU A 301 -13.21 -17.40 11.74
N ILE A 302 -11.88 -17.29 11.65
CA ILE A 302 -11.09 -18.07 10.67
C ILE A 302 -11.12 -19.57 11.00
N VAL A 303 -10.86 -19.96 12.24
CA VAL A 303 -10.88 -21.38 12.66
C VAL A 303 -12.23 -22.02 12.39
N HIS A 304 -13.32 -21.31 12.71
CA HIS A 304 -14.68 -21.79 12.48
C HIS A 304 -15.01 -21.92 10.98
N MET A 305 -14.66 -20.92 10.17
CA MET A 305 -14.90 -20.94 8.73
C MET A 305 -14.14 -22.06 8.02
N LEU A 306 -12.92 -22.36 8.47
CA LEU A 306 -12.07 -23.39 7.88
C LEU A 306 -12.25 -24.77 8.53
N ASN A 307 -13.11 -24.90 9.54
CA ASN A 307 -13.34 -26.13 10.30
C ASN A 307 -12.03 -26.75 10.84
N ILE A 308 -11.14 -25.89 11.35
CA ILE A 308 -9.83 -26.28 11.86
C ILE A 308 -9.98 -26.82 13.29
N TYR A 309 -9.45 -28.01 13.57
CA TYR A 309 -9.51 -28.64 14.90
C TYR A 309 -10.92 -28.65 15.55
N PRO A 310 -11.95 -29.27 14.92
CA PRO A 310 -13.31 -29.28 15.44
C PRO A 310 -13.43 -29.94 16.83
N LYS A 311 -12.44 -30.77 17.22
CA LYS A 311 -12.36 -31.37 18.55
C LYS A 311 -11.94 -30.36 19.62
N ALA A 312 -11.10 -29.38 19.28
CA ALA A 312 -10.65 -28.34 20.21
C ALA A 312 -11.77 -27.32 20.48
N GLU A 313 -12.66 -27.07 19.52
CA GLU A 313 -13.82 -26.18 19.71
C GLU A 313 -14.74 -26.64 20.84
N LYS A 314 -14.82 -27.97 21.07
CA LYS A 314 -15.67 -28.56 22.12
C LYS A 314 -15.01 -28.60 23.49
N ASP A 315 -13.73 -28.25 23.60
CA ASP A 315 -12.98 -28.27 24.84
C ASP A 315 -12.89 -26.87 25.44
N ALA A 316 -13.86 -26.54 26.30
CA ALA A 316 -13.98 -25.21 26.93
C ALA A 316 -12.70 -24.80 27.70
N LEU A 317 -11.99 -25.74 28.33
CA LEU A 317 -10.77 -25.44 29.05
C LEU A 317 -9.65 -25.05 28.09
N THR A 318 -9.46 -25.82 27.01
CA THR A 318 -8.47 -25.49 25.97
C THR A 318 -8.75 -24.11 25.36
N GLN A 319 -10.02 -23.79 25.06
CA GLN A 319 -10.41 -22.47 24.55
C GLN A 319 -10.16 -21.33 25.54
N PHE A 320 -10.46 -21.56 26.82
CA PHE A 320 -10.17 -20.59 27.87
C PHE A 320 -8.66 -20.32 28.02
N LEU A 321 -7.83 -21.36 27.96
CA LEU A 321 -6.37 -21.23 28.01
C LEU A 321 -5.82 -20.53 26.76
N HIS A 322 -6.42 -20.71 25.59
CA HIS A 322 -6.12 -19.90 24.40
C HIS A 322 -6.42 -18.42 24.66
N MET A 323 -7.56 -18.09 25.25
CA MET A 323 -7.88 -16.70 25.58
C MET A 323 -6.84 -16.08 26.53
N ILE A 324 -6.42 -16.80 27.57
CA ILE A 324 -5.34 -16.35 28.47
C ILE A 324 -4.03 -16.11 27.70
N ASN A 325 -3.66 -17.02 26.80
CA ASN A 325 -2.47 -16.89 25.97
C ASN A 325 -2.48 -15.61 25.12
N TYR A 326 -3.63 -15.28 24.50
CA TYR A 326 -3.79 -14.03 23.76
C TYR A 326 -3.73 -12.81 24.67
N PHE A 327 -4.28 -12.86 25.89
CA PHE A 327 -4.14 -11.77 26.86
C PHE A 327 -2.69 -11.53 27.27
N ILE A 328 -1.92 -12.60 27.49
CA ILE A 328 -0.48 -12.52 27.76
C ILE A 328 0.24 -11.84 26.60
N TYR A 329 -0.03 -12.26 25.35
CA TYR A 329 0.51 -11.59 24.15
C TYR A 329 0.20 -10.10 24.18
N GLY A 330 -1.07 -9.70 24.34
CA GLY A 330 -1.49 -8.29 24.33
C GLY A 330 -0.82 -7.45 25.42
N ILE A 331 -0.72 -7.99 26.65
CA ILE A 331 -0.07 -7.32 27.78
C ILE A 331 1.43 -7.14 27.51
N VAL A 332 2.12 -8.17 27.03
CA VAL A 332 3.57 -8.10 26.76
C VAL A 332 3.88 -7.11 25.64
N VAL A 333 3.17 -7.19 24.51
CA VAL A 333 3.37 -6.27 23.36
C VAL A 333 3.13 -4.83 23.81
N SER A 334 2.00 -4.56 24.47
CA SER A 334 1.65 -3.20 24.91
C SER A 334 2.63 -2.66 25.96
N TYR A 335 3.14 -3.49 26.86
CA TYR A 335 4.17 -3.11 27.84
C TYR A 335 5.48 -2.70 27.15
N ILE A 336 5.96 -3.48 26.18
CA ILE A 336 7.19 -3.18 25.43
C ILE A 336 7.03 -1.85 24.68
N LEU A 337 5.91 -1.66 23.98
CA LEU A 337 5.64 -0.41 23.26
C LEU A 337 5.53 0.79 24.21
N ALA A 338 4.82 0.65 25.33
CA ALA A 338 4.70 1.72 26.32
C ALA A 338 6.07 2.11 26.89
N ARG A 339 6.92 1.12 27.19
CA ARG A 339 8.22 1.34 27.81
C ARG A 339 9.27 1.88 26.84
N TYR A 340 9.35 1.36 25.62
CA TYR A 340 10.49 1.58 24.74
C TYR A 340 10.20 2.41 23.49
N ALA A 341 8.95 2.44 22.98
CA ALA A 341 8.66 3.20 21.77
C ALA A 341 8.70 4.71 22.03
N VAL A 342 9.27 5.49 21.10
CA VAL A 342 9.31 6.96 21.21
C VAL A 342 8.42 7.54 20.12
N TYR A 343 7.21 7.96 20.49
CA TYR A 343 6.26 8.58 19.57
C TYR A 343 6.45 10.09 19.55
N LYS A 344 6.98 10.62 18.45
CA LYS A 344 7.02 12.06 18.21
C LYS A 344 5.60 12.54 17.91
N LYS A 345 5.04 13.37 18.80
CA LYS A 345 3.72 13.97 18.59
C LYS A 345 3.81 14.82 17.31
N ARG A 346 3.01 14.50 16.28
CA ARG A 346 2.83 15.42 15.15
C ARG A 346 2.10 16.63 15.72
N THR A 347 2.82 17.75 15.81
CA THR A 347 2.31 19.04 16.27
C THR A 347 1.64 19.79 15.15
#